data_AF-A0A660W3C1-F1
#
_entry.id   AF-A0A660W3C1-F1
#
_cell.length_a   1.000
_cell.length_b   1.000
_cell.length_c   1.000
_cell.angle_alpha   90.00
_cell.angle_beta   90.00
_cell.angle_gamma   90.00
#
_symmetry.space_group_name_H-M   'P 1'
#
loop_
_entity.id
_entity.type
_entity.pdbx_description
1 polymer ?
#
loop_
_entity_poly.entity_id
_entity_poly.type
_entity_poly.pdbx_seq_one_letter_code
_entity_poly.pdbx_strand_id
1 'polypeptide(L)'
;IADLHTLTTRPEKEHILEIRRNIHAIVLDYLAAGIDPEKSVIFVQSAIPGIYQLNLILEMLVNVPRLERVPSLKEMARDARLETMPFGLLGYPVLQAADILLPRAHLVPVGKDNQAHVEVTRELARRFNKLYGQVFPIPEALLSETPTLVGTDGTKMSKSRDNAIYLSDDEATVKRKVHEMYTINDFPALECVI
;
A
#
# COMPACT_ATOMS: atom_id res chain seq x y z
N ILE A 1 -1.54 5.80 8.16
CA ILE A 1 -2.44 6.01 7.00
C ILE A 1 -1.74 6.95 6.04
N ALA A 2 -1.42 6.45 4.85
CA ALA A 2 -0.55 7.09 3.86
C ALA A 2 -1.31 8.02 2.92
N ASP A 3 -1.77 9.16 3.44
CA ASP A 3 -2.59 10.11 2.67
C ASP A 3 -1.78 10.91 1.63
N LEU A 4 -0.51 11.25 1.91
CA LEU A 4 0.35 11.94 0.94
C LEU A 4 0.64 11.04 -0.28
N HIS A 5 0.79 9.74 -0.07
CA HIS A 5 0.99 8.77 -1.16
C HIS A 5 -0.17 8.76 -2.16
N THR A 6 -1.39 9.12 -1.74
CA THR A 6 -2.54 9.20 -2.66
C THR A 6 -2.34 10.29 -3.72
N LEU A 7 -1.66 11.38 -3.36
CA LEU A 7 -1.43 12.52 -4.24
C LEU A 7 -0.47 12.20 -5.40
N THR A 8 0.28 11.11 -5.31
CA THR A 8 1.22 10.70 -6.37
C THR A 8 0.52 10.22 -7.65
N THR A 9 -0.72 9.76 -7.53
CA THR A 9 -1.55 9.26 -8.66
C THR A 9 -2.89 9.96 -8.79
N ARG A 10 -3.37 10.63 -7.73
CA ARG A 10 -4.69 11.30 -7.69
C ARG A 10 -4.61 12.70 -7.07
N PRO A 11 -3.89 13.66 -7.70
CA PRO A 11 -3.73 15.02 -7.17
C PRO A 11 -4.96 15.91 -7.40
N GLU A 12 -5.99 15.45 -8.11
CA GLU A 12 -7.16 16.25 -8.47
C GLU A 12 -8.02 16.58 -7.25
N LYS A 13 -8.67 17.75 -7.28
CA LYS A 13 -9.46 18.30 -6.17
C LYS A 13 -10.51 17.31 -5.68
N GLU A 14 -11.19 16.65 -6.61
CA GLU A 14 -12.28 15.72 -6.32
C GLU A 14 -11.78 14.56 -5.44
N HIS A 15 -10.58 14.02 -5.73
CA HIS A 15 -9.97 12.96 -4.94
C HIS A 15 -9.41 13.45 -3.60
N ILE A 16 -8.85 14.66 -3.56
CA ILE A 16 -8.35 15.26 -2.31
C ILE A 16 -9.49 15.46 -1.31
N LEU A 17 -10.66 15.91 -1.78
CA LEU A 17 -11.83 16.11 -0.91
C LEU A 17 -12.32 14.81 -0.25
N GLU A 18 -12.04 13.65 -0.86
CA GLU A 18 -12.42 12.34 -0.30
C GLU A 18 -11.43 11.81 0.75
N ILE A 19 -10.19 12.31 0.78
CA ILE A 19 -9.12 11.77 1.65
C ILE A 19 -9.56 11.72 3.11
N ARG A 20 -10.19 12.79 3.63
CA ARG A 20 -10.65 12.83 5.02
C ARG A 20 -11.64 11.72 5.33
N ARG A 21 -12.62 11.51 4.45
CA ARG A 21 -13.62 10.44 4.59
C ARG A 21 -12.95 9.06 4.53
N ASN A 22 -12.01 8.88 3.62
CA ASN A 22 -11.28 7.61 3.45
C ASN A 22 -10.40 7.29 4.67
N ILE A 23 -9.74 8.30 5.26
CA ILE A 23 -8.98 8.13 6.51
C ILE A 23 -9.91 7.62 7.62
N HIS A 24 -11.07 8.26 7.82
CA HIS A 24 -12.02 7.83 8.85
C HIS A 24 -12.52 6.40 8.61
N ALA A 25 -12.86 6.06 7.36
CA ALA A 25 -13.29 4.71 7.00
C ALA A 25 -12.20 3.66 7.28
N ILE A 26 -10.94 3.93 6.92
CA ILE A 26 -9.81 3.02 7.18
C ILE A 26 -9.59 2.81 8.69
N VAL A 27 -9.66 3.89 9.49
CA VAL A 27 -9.53 3.75 10.95
C VAL A 27 -10.65 2.89 11.51
N LEU A 28 -11.89 3.09 11.07
CA LEU A 28 -13.02 2.27 11.50
C LEU A 28 -12.84 0.79 11.10
N ASP A 29 -12.38 0.52 9.88
CA ASP A 29 -12.07 -0.84 9.42
C ASP A 29 -10.98 -1.50 10.27
N TYR A 30 -9.92 -0.75 10.64
CA TYR A 30 -8.86 -1.25 11.51
C TYR A 30 -9.39 -1.62 12.90
N LEU A 31 -10.19 -0.75 13.52
CA LEU A 31 -10.77 -0.99 14.83
C LEU A 31 -11.76 -2.17 14.79
N ALA A 32 -12.59 -2.25 13.74
CA ALA A 32 -13.54 -3.35 13.54
C ALA A 32 -12.82 -4.70 13.32
N ALA A 33 -11.66 -4.69 12.64
CA ALA A 33 -10.81 -5.87 12.46
C ALA A 33 -10.00 -6.25 13.72
N GLY A 34 -10.10 -5.48 14.82
CA GLY A 34 -9.48 -5.78 16.10
C GLY A 34 -8.09 -5.16 16.30
N ILE A 35 -7.68 -4.18 15.48
CA ILE A 35 -6.46 -3.41 15.76
C ILE A 35 -6.69 -2.56 17.00
N ASP A 36 -5.92 -2.85 18.05
CA ASP A 36 -6.02 -2.20 19.35
C ASP A 36 -5.12 -0.96 19.40
N PRO A 37 -5.68 0.27 19.56
CA PRO A 37 -4.90 1.51 19.60
C PRO A 37 -4.02 1.65 20.85
N GLU A 38 -4.27 0.86 21.90
CA GLU A 38 -3.39 0.81 23.08
C GLU A 38 -2.13 -0.03 22.83
N LYS A 39 -2.16 -0.89 21.79
CA LYS A 39 -1.02 -1.74 21.38
C LYS A 39 -0.34 -1.26 20.10
N SER A 40 -1.06 -0.52 19.27
CA SER A 40 -0.63 -0.09 17.94
C SER A 40 -0.79 1.41 17.76
N VAL A 41 0.23 2.06 17.18
CA VAL A 41 0.15 3.48 16.87
C VAL A 41 -0.47 3.69 15.49
N ILE A 42 -1.70 4.22 15.47
CA ILE A 42 -2.38 4.64 14.24
C ILE A 42 -2.16 6.14 14.06
N PHE A 43 -1.56 6.55 12.94
CA PHE A 43 -1.32 7.96 12.63
C PHE A 43 -1.64 8.29 11.17
N VAL A 44 -1.87 9.57 10.89
CA VAL A 44 -2.03 10.11 9.52
C VAL A 44 -0.69 10.65 9.06
N GLN A 45 -0.24 10.25 7.86
CA GLN A 45 1.09 10.57 7.35
C GLN A 45 1.30 12.08 7.25
N SER A 46 0.35 12.82 6.68
CA SER A 46 0.45 14.28 6.55
C SER A 46 0.52 15.03 7.89
N ALA A 47 0.07 14.41 8.98
CA ALA A 47 0.12 14.99 10.32
C ALA A 47 1.51 14.89 10.97
N ILE A 48 2.50 14.27 10.32
CA ILE A 48 3.86 14.07 10.85
C ILE A 48 4.86 14.90 10.04
N PRO A 49 5.23 16.12 10.50
CA PRO A 49 6.15 16.99 9.76
C PRO A 49 7.53 16.38 9.48
N GLY A 50 7.98 15.47 10.34
CA GLY A 50 9.25 14.76 10.18
C GLY A 50 9.33 13.93 8.89
N ILE A 51 8.18 13.53 8.32
CA ILE A 51 8.14 12.75 7.07
C ILE A 51 8.62 13.61 5.90
N TYR A 52 8.16 14.85 5.79
CA TYR A 52 8.61 15.76 4.72
C TYR A 52 10.10 16.08 4.83
N GLN A 53 10.56 16.31 6.06
CA GLN A 53 11.95 16.65 6.35
C GLN A 53 12.88 15.49 6.01
N LEU A 54 12.54 14.27 6.44
CA LEU A 54 13.35 13.09 6.16
C LEU A 54 13.30 12.73 4.67
N ASN A 55 12.13 12.82 4.03
CA ASN A 55 12.00 12.60 2.59
C ASN A 55 12.96 13.48 1.79
N LEU A 56 12.98 14.81 2.07
CA LEU A 56 13.88 15.75 1.41
C LEU A 56 15.36 15.36 1.56
N ILE A 57 15.76 14.88 2.75
CA ILE A 57 17.14 14.42 2.98
C ILE A 57 17.43 13.16 2.17
N LEU A 58 16.50 12.20 2.14
CA LEU A 58 16.66 10.93 1.43
C LEU A 58 16.67 11.10 -0.09
N GLU A 59 15.96 12.09 -0.63
CA GLU A 59 15.98 12.45 -2.06
C GLU A 59 17.41 12.76 -2.54
N MET A 60 18.25 13.37 -1.69
CA MET A 60 19.66 13.67 -2.00
C MET A 60 20.56 12.42 -2.00
N LEU A 61 20.05 11.27 -1.59
CA LEU A 61 20.79 10.00 -1.45
C LEU A 61 20.42 8.95 -2.49
N VAL A 62 19.52 9.25 -3.42
CA VAL A 62 19.12 8.36 -4.51
C VAL A 62 19.26 9.06 -5.85
N ASN A 63 19.30 8.29 -6.94
CA ASN A 63 19.36 8.83 -8.29
C ASN A 63 18.14 8.40 -9.11
N VAL A 64 17.81 9.21 -10.12
CA VAL A 64 16.68 8.95 -11.03
C VAL A 64 16.77 7.56 -11.69
N PRO A 65 17.91 7.12 -12.27
CA PRO A 65 17.98 5.82 -12.93
C PRO A 65 17.73 4.62 -12.00
N ARG A 66 17.95 4.77 -10.69
CA ARG A 66 17.62 3.72 -9.71
C ARG A 66 16.12 3.63 -9.48
N LEU A 67 15.43 4.77 -9.40
CA LEU A 67 13.98 4.85 -9.20
C LEU A 67 13.22 4.38 -10.44
N GLU A 68 13.67 4.73 -11.65
CA GLU A 68 13.05 4.29 -12.91
C GLU A 68 13.08 2.76 -13.13
N ARG A 69 13.96 2.05 -12.42
CA ARG A 69 14.05 0.58 -12.44
C ARG A 69 13.11 -0.12 -11.46
N VAL A 70 12.38 0.64 -10.63
CA VAL A 70 11.38 0.06 -9.72
C VAL A 70 10.16 -0.39 -10.55
N PRO A 71 9.87 -1.70 -10.65
CA PRO A 71 8.89 -2.21 -11.63
C PRO A 71 7.46 -1.69 -11.41
N SER A 72 7.03 -1.64 -10.16
CA SER A 72 5.69 -1.22 -9.73
C SER A 72 5.34 0.21 -10.14
N LEU A 73 6.31 1.12 -10.28
CA LEU A 73 6.03 2.51 -10.63
C LEU A 73 5.38 2.64 -12.01
N LYS A 74 5.84 1.84 -12.98
CA LYS A 74 5.26 1.83 -14.34
C LYS A 74 3.83 1.29 -14.33
N GLU A 75 3.56 0.27 -13.52
CA GLU A 75 2.22 -0.28 -13.35
C GLU A 75 1.30 0.72 -12.68
N MET A 76 1.75 1.40 -11.61
CA MET A 76 0.99 2.47 -10.95
C MET A 76 0.66 3.62 -11.92
N ALA A 77 1.62 4.05 -12.75
CA ALA A 77 1.37 5.09 -13.74
C ALA A 77 0.33 4.68 -14.78
N ARG A 78 0.42 3.45 -15.29
CA ARG A 78 -0.54 2.88 -16.24
C ARG A 78 -1.93 2.77 -15.63
N ASP A 79 -2.04 2.24 -14.42
CA ASP A 79 -3.32 2.01 -13.74
C ASP A 79 -3.99 3.35 -13.35
N ALA A 80 -3.19 4.38 -13.08
CA ALA A 80 -3.65 5.76 -12.88
C ALA A 80 -3.90 6.53 -14.20
N ARG A 81 -3.68 5.90 -15.37
CA ARG A 81 -3.84 6.51 -16.70
C ARG A 81 -2.99 7.78 -16.91
N LEU A 82 -1.78 7.78 -16.35
CA LEU A 82 -0.84 8.88 -16.47
C LEU A 82 -0.02 8.73 -17.76
N GLU A 83 -0.05 9.74 -18.63
CA GLU A 83 0.72 9.75 -19.88
C GLU A 83 2.23 9.86 -19.64
N THR A 84 2.60 10.60 -18.59
CA THR A 84 3.99 10.82 -18.18
C THR A 84 4.14 10.52 -16.70
N MET A 85 5.32 10.05 -16.29
CA MET A 85 5.63 9.77 -14.89
C MET A 85 5.77 11.08 -14.10
N PRO A 86 4.88 11.41 -13.16
CA PRO A 86 5.05 12.58 -12.32
C PRO A 86 6.24 12.39 -11.37
N PHE A 87 6.94 13.48 -11.04
CA PHE A 87 8.05 13.43 -10.08
C PHE A 87 7.63 12.83 -8.72
N GLY A 88 6.43 13.16 -8.23
CA GLY A 88 5.91 12.61 -6.99
C GLY A 88 5.72 11.09 -7.03
N LEU A 89 5.31 10.53 -8.18
CA LEU A 89 5.20 9.08 -8.36
C LEU A 89 6.57 8.43 -8.49
N LEU A 90 7.51 9.05 -9.20
CA LEU A 90 8.88 8.58 -9.27
C LEU A 90 9.55 8.54 -7.88
N GLY A 91 9.28 9.57 -7.05
CA GLY A 91 9.75 9.72 -5.68
C GLY A 91 8.97 8.88 -4.65
N TYR A 92 7.91 8.18 -5.04
CA TYR A 92 7.07 7.37 -4.14
C TYR A 92 7.92 6.45 -3.22
N PRO A 93 8.92 5.69 -3.71
CA PRO A 93 9.70 4.80 -2.85
C PRO A 93 10.58 5.54 -1.84
N VAL A 94 10.93 6.80 -2.10
CA VAL A 94 11.72 7.65 -1.20
C VAL A 94 10.85 8.18 -0.07
N LEU A 95 9.63 8.61 -0.39
CA LEU A 95 8.63 9.00 0.62
C LEU A 95 8.28 7.81 1.51
N GLN A 96 8.12 6.63 0.92
CA GLN A 96 7.89 5.39 1.67
C GLN A 96 9.10 5.03 2.55
N ALA A 97 10.34 5.27 2.08
CA ALA A 97 11.51 5.08 2.91
C ALA A 97 11.51 6.02 4.13
N ALA A 98 11.06 7.27 3.97
CA ALA A 98 10.88 8.19 5.11
C ALA A 98 9.84 7.64 6.11
N ASP A 99 8.71 7.11 5.63
CA ASP A 99 7.67 6.51 6.49
C ASP A 99 8.19 5.33 7.33
N ILE A 100 9.12 4.53 6.77
CA ILE A 100 9.69 3.35 7.41
C ILE A 100 10.84 3.71 8.36
N LEU A 101 11.72 4.62 7.94
CA LEU A 101 12.95 4.93 8.67
C LEU A 101 12.74 5.94 9.80
N LEU A 102 11.77 6.85 9.67
CA LEU A 102 11.45 7.82 10.72
C LEU A 102 11.07 7.13 12.06
N PRO A 103 10.17 6.13 12.10
CA PRO A 103 9.90 5.36 13.32
C PRO A 103 10.96 4.28 13.62
N ARG A 104 12.03 4.18 12.81
CA ARG A 104 13.09 3.17 12.93
C ARG A 104 12.55 1.73 12.88
N ALA A 105 11.70 1.44 11.90
CA ALA A 105 11.12 0.11 11.75
C ALA A 105 12.19 -0.95 11.43
N HIS A 106 12.07 -2.11 12.06
CA HIS A 106 12.93 -3.28 11.82
C HIS A 106 12.30 -4.27 10.84
N LEU A 107 10.97 -4.30 10.76
CA LEU A 107 10.20 -5.24 9.97
C LEU A 107 9.05 -4.50 9.29
N VAL A 108 8.81 -4.78 8.01
CA VAL A 108 7.78 -4.12 7.20
C VAL A 108 6.94 -5.17 6.47
N PRO A 109 5.68 -5.40 6.89
CA PRO A 109 4.75 -6.27 6.18
C PRO A 109 4.45 -5.70 4.79
N VAL A 110 4.74 -6.46 3.74
CA VAL A 110 4.50 -6.03 2.35
C VAL A 110 4.05 -7.20 1.47
N GLY A 111 3.22 -6.89 0.48
CA GLY A 111 2.97 -7.78 -0.64
C GLY A 111 4.19 -7.87 -1.58
N LYS A 112 4.24 -8.91 -2.42
CA LYS A 112 5.32 -9.11 -3.40
C LYS A 112 5.57 -7.87 -4.27
N ASP A 113 4.49 -7.20 -4.69
CA ASP A 113 4.54 -6.00 -5.54
C ASP A 113 5.29 -4.81 -4.88
N ASN A 114 5.34 -4.76 -3.54
CA ASN A 114 5.97 -3.68 -2.79
C ASN A 114 7.38 -4.03 -2.24
N GLN A 115 7.87 -5.25 -2.48
CA GLN A 115 9.19 -5.68 -2.00
C GLN A 115 10.31 -4.79 -2.56
N ALA A 116 10.19 -4.35 -3.82
CA ALA A 116 11.16 -3.48 -4.46
C ALA A 116 11.28 -2.11 -3.75
N HIS A 117 10.20 -1.60 -3.15
CA HIS A 117 10.22 -0.34 -2.42
C HIS A 117 10.94 -0.48 -1.07
N VAL A 118 10.75 -1.61 -0.38
CA VAL A 118 11.50 -1.92 0.85
C VAL A 118 12.98 -2.06 0.55
N GLU A 119 13.36 -2.61 -0.61
CA GLU A 119 14.77 -2.66 -1.00
C GLU A 119 15.37 -1.27 -1.23
N VAL A 120 14.65 -0.34 -1.88
CA VAL A 120 15.09 1.07 -1.96
C VAL A 120 15.28 1.68 -0.57
N THR A 121 14.38 1.38 0.37
CA THR A 121 14.51 1.82 1.77
C THR A 121 15.77 1.29 2.43
N ARG A 122 16.09 0.01 2.23
CA ARG A 122 17.30 -0.63 2.76
C ARG A 122 18.57 -0.03 2.17
N GLU A 123 18.59 0.24 0.87
CA GLU A 123 19.71 0.91 0.20
C GLU A 123 19.93 2.32 0.76
N LEU A 124 18.85 3.10 0.93
CA LEU A 124 18.89 4.43 1.52
C LEU A 124 19.40 4.41 2.97
N ALA A 125 18.91 3.49 3.80
CA ALA A 125 19.36 3.34 5.18
C ALA A 125 20.86 2.98 5.24
N ARG A 126 21.33 2.03 4.42
CA ARG A 126 22.76 1.68 4.34
C ARG A 126 23.61 2.86 3.90
N ARG A 127 23.16 3.61 2.89
CA ARG A 127 23.88 4.77 2.36
C ARG A 127 23.96 5.90 3.38
N PHE A 128 22.84 6.22 4.03
CA PHE A 128 22.80 7.20 5.12
C PHE A 128 23.78 6.79 6.23
N ASN A 129 23.71 5.55 6.69
CA ASN A 129 24.57 5.08 7.77
C ASN A 129 26.07 5.10 7.41
N LYS A 130 26.40 4.82 6.14
CA LYS A 130 27.78 4.90 5.64
C LYS A 130 28.31 6.33 5.62
N LEU A 131 27.47 7.31 5.31
CA LEU A 131 27.87 8.73 5.20
C LEU A 131 27.90 9.44 6.55
N TYR A 132 26.94 9.14 7.44
CA TYR A 132 26.68 9.95 8.62
C TYR A 132 26.81 9.17 9.95
N GLY A 133 27.14 7.88 9.90
CA GLY A 133 27.21 6.99 11.07
C GLY A 133 25.93 6.19 11.29
N GLN A 134 25.97 5.17 12.16
CA GLN A 134 24.85 4.25 12.36
C GLN A 134 23.66 4.95 13.02
N VAL A 135 22.63 5.25 12.24
CA VAL A 135 21.40 5.93 12.69
C VAL A 135 20.16 5.07 12.46
N PHE A 136 20.03 4.51 11.26
CA PHE A 136 18.84 3.74 10.89
C PHE A 136 19.06 2.23 11.00
N PRO A 137 18.10 1.46 11.56
CA PRO A 137 18.09 0.02 11.33
C PRO A 137 17.88 -0.27 9.84
N ILE A 138 18.31 -1.44 9.38
CA ILE A 138 18.05 -1.89 8.01
C ILE A 138 16.77 -2.74 8.05
N PRO A 139 15.62 -2.26 7.54
CA PRO A 139 14.35 -2.96 7.67
C PRO A 139 14.34 -4.26 6.87
N GLU A 140 13.67 -5.28 7.39
CA GLU A 140 13.38 -6.53 6.69
C GLU A 140 11.95 -6.52 6.13
N ALA A 141 11.77 -7.09 4.94
CA ALA A 141 10.45 -7.27 4.36
C ALA A 141 9.81 -8.54 4.95
N LEU A 142 8.64 -8.41 5.58
CA LEU A 142 7.81 -9.54 5.96
C LEU A 142 6.82 -9.81 4.83
N LEU A 143 7.07 -10.88 4.07
CA LEU A 143 6.18 -11.28 2.98
C LEU A 143 5.01 -12.09 3.53
N SER A 144 3.79 -11.78 3.06
CA SER A 144 2.63 -12.63 3.33
C SER A 144 2.74 -13.94 2.54
N GLU A 145 2.55 -15.08 3.22
CA GLU A 145 2.41 -16.39 2.58
C GLU A 145 1.05 -16.55 1.89
N THR A 146 0.07 -15.74 2.29
CA THR A 146 -1.29 -15.82 1.76
C THR A 146 -1.36 -15.21 0.36
N PRO A 147 -1.86 -15.95 -0.64
CA PRO A 147 -2.08 -15.40 -1.97
C PRO A 147 -3.11 -14.26 -1.92
N THR A 148 -3.08 -13.40 -2.93
CA THR A 148 -4.06 -12.31 -3.03
C THR A 148 -5.48 -12.87 -3.11
N LEU A 149 -6.39 -12.29 -2.33
CA LEU A 149 -7.79 -12.70 -2.33
C LEU A 149 -8.43 -12.47 -3.70
N VAL A 150 -9.16 -13.47 -4.17
CA VAL A 150 -9.91 -13.43 -5.42
C VAL A 150 -11.24 -12.70 -5.17
N GLY A 151 -11.60 -11.80 -6.09
CA GLY A 151 -12.86 -11.08 -6.08
C GLY A 151 -14.03 -11.95 -6.50
N THR A 152 -15.24 -11.38 -6.45
CA THR A 152 -16.47 -12.08 -6.84
C THR A 152 -16.50 -12.51 -8.31
N ASP A 153 -15.63 -11.96 -9.15
CA ASP A 153 -15.51 -12.22 -10.59
C ASP A 153 -14.42 -13.25 -10.95
N GLY A 154 -13.74 -13.86 -9.97
CA GLY A 154 -12.63 -14.79 -10.21
C GLY A 154 -11.28 -14.13 -10.52
N THR A 155 -11.18 -12.78 -10.52
CA THR A 155 -9.92 -12.05 -10.69
C THR A 155 -9.40 -11.49 -9.36
N LYS A 156 -8.25 -10.80 -9.35
CA LYS A 156 -7.75 -10.13 -8.12
C LYS A 156 -8.81 -9.16 -7.58
N MET A 157 -9.17 -9.30 -6.31
CA MET A 157 -10.12 -8.40 -5.66
C MET A 157 -9.57 -6.96 -5.65
N SER A 158 -10.36 -5.99 -6.13
CA SER A 158 -10.03 -4.57 -6.05
C SER A 158 -11.28 -3.70 -5.99
N LYS A 159 -11.19 -2.58 -5.25
CA LYS A 159 -12.28 -1.59 -5.17
C LYS A 159 -12.62 -0.99 -6.54
N SER A 160 -11.62 -0.82 -7.40
CA SER A 160 -11.78 -0.25 -8.75
C SER A 160 -12.47 -1.17 -9.75
N ARG A 161 -12.51 -2.48 -9.49
CA ARG A 161 -13.16 -3.49 -10.34
C ARG A 161 -14.58 -3.82 -9.89
N ASP A 162 -15.03 -3.21 -8.79
CA ASP A 162 -16.34 -3.48 -8.18
C ASP A 162 -16.59 -4.97 -7.89
N ASN A 163 -15.52 -5.73 -7.61
CA ASN A 163 -15.55 -7.18 -7.36
C ASN A 163 -15.24 -7.52 -5.88
N ALA A 164 -15.40 -6.54 -4.98
CA ALA A 164 -15.04 -6.64 -3.57
C ALA A 164 -16.27 -6.74 -2.66
N ILE A 165 -16.16 -7.56 -1.61
CA ILE A 165 -17.07 -7.56 -0.46
C ILE A 165 -16.42 -6.73 0.64
N TYR A 166 -17.08 -5.68 1.10
CA TYR A 166 -16.55 -4.75 2.10
C TYR A 166 -16.89 -5.22 3.51
N LEU A 167 -16.03 -4.92 4.49
CA LEU A 167 -16.30 -5.19 5.91
C LEU A 167 -17.55 -4.46 6.41
N SER A 168 -17.90 -3.34 5.78
CA SER A 168 -19.07 -2.52 6.09
C SER A 168 -20.32 -2.91 5.30
N ASP A 169 -20.27 -3.91 4.42
CA ASP A 169 -21.45 -4.35 3.67
C ASP A 169 -22.47 -4.97 4.63
N ASP A 170 -23.75 -4.62 4.48
CA ASP A 170 -24.82 -5.25 5.24
C ASP A 170 -25.04 -6.71 4.82
N GLU A 171 -25.73 -7.49 5.66
CA GLU A 171 -25.95 -8.92 5.44
C GLU A 171 -26.62 -9.22 4.09
N ALA A 172 -27.58 -8.40 3.66
CA ALA A 172 -28.28 -8.61 2.39
C ALA A 172 -27.35 -8.34 1.20
N THR A 173 -26.53 -7.31 1.28
CA THR A 173 -25.51 -6.99 0.28
C THR A 173 -24.46 -8.10 0.17
N VAL A 174 -23.95 -8.61 1.30
CA VAL A 174 -23.01 -9.74 1.31
C VAL A 174 -23.65 -10.96 0.68
N LYS A 175 -24.87 -11.33 1.09
CA LYS A 175 -25.60 -12.48 0.52
C LYS A 175 -25.73 -12.35 -0.98
N ARG A 176 -26.13 -11.18 -1.48
CA ARG A 176 -26.28 -10.94 -2.92
C ARG A 176 -24.94 -11.10 -3.66
N LYS A 177 -23.88 -10.46 -3.19
CA LYS A 177 -22.54 -10.55 -3.80
C LYS A 177 -21.99 -11.98 -3.83
N VAL A 178 -22.26 -12.76 -2.77
CA VAL A 178 -21.87 -14.18 -2.69
C VAL A 178 -22.65 -15.03 -3.70
N HIS A 179 -23.95 -14.79 -3.86
CA HIS A 179 -24.77 -15.54 -4.83
C HIS A 179 -24.39 -15.24 -6.29
N GLU A 180 -23.88 -14.04 -6.57
CA GLU A 180 -23.43 -13.61 -7.90
C GLU A 180 -21.98 -14.05 -8.20
N MET A 181 -21.30 -14.73 -7.27
CA MET A 181 -19.89 -15.10 -7.46
C MET A 181 -19.70 -16.04 -8.66
N TYR A 182 -18.63 -15.78 -9.41
CA TYR A 182 -18.22 -16.63 -10.51
C TYR A 182 -17.89 -18.03 -10.00
N THR A 183 -18.63 -19.02 -10.52
CA THR A 183 -18.35 -20.45 -10.36
C THR A 183 -18.02 -21.06 -11.70
N ILE A 184 -17.22 -22.13 -11.70
CA ILE A 184 -16.96 -22.91 -12.91
C ILE A 184 -18.24 -23.68 -13.26
N ASN A 185 -18.76 -23.51 -14.47
CA ASN A 185 -20.02 -24.13 -14.92
C ASN A 185 -19.88 -25.57 -15.47
N ASP A 186 -18.73 -26.23 -15.31
CA ASP A 186 -18.55 -27.60 -15.81
C ASP A 186 -17.52 -28.40 -14.99
N PHE A 187 -18.00 -29.34 -14.16
CA PHE A 187 -17.43 -30.69 -13.96
C PHE A 187 -18.55 -31.62 -13.45
N PRO A 188 -18.63 -32.89 -13.91
CA PRO A 188 -19.65 -33.83 -13.46
C PRO A 188 -19.47 -34.14 -11.98
N ALA A 189 -20.59 -34.33 -11.28
CA ALA A 189 -20.68 -34.60 -9.86
C ALA A 189 -19.55 -35.52 -9.35
N LEU A 190 -18.60 -34.94 -8.62
CA LEU A 190 -17.73 -35.67 -7.71
C LEU A 190 -18.24 -35.39 -6.30
N GLU A 191 -18.76 -36.45 -5.68
CA GLU A 191 -19.25 -36.50 -4.31
C GLU A 191 -18.24 -35.86 -3.37
N CYS A 192 -18.64 -34.77 -2.70
CA CYS A 192 -17.98 -34.31 -1.49
C CYS A 192 -18.22 -35.36 -0.40
N VAL A 193 -17.19 -36.14 -0.08
CA VAL A 193 -17.10 -36.81 1.21
C VAL A 193 -16.75 -35.74 2.23
N ILE A 194 -17.63 -35.61 3.22
CA ILE A 194 -17.57 -34.71 4.39
C ILE A 194 -16.33 -35.01 5.24
#